data_AF-A0A4T0W915-F1
#
_entry.id   AF-A0A4T0W915-F1
#
_cell.length_a   1.000
_cell.length_b   1.000
_cell.length_c   1.000
_cell.angle_alpha   90.00
_cell.angle_beta   90.00
_cell.angle_gamma   90.00
#
_symmetry.space_group_name_H-M   'P 1'
#
loop_
_entity.id
_entity.type
_entity.pdbx_description
1 polymer ?
#
loop_
_entity_poly.entity_id
_entity_poly.type
_entity_poly.pdbx_seq_one_letter_code
_entity_poly.pdbx_strand_id
1 'polypeptide(L)'
;MQLSTILAASLVAVAHAILPTINLGSIGYPHGSRFVAWSPFTPTTTQELVEVCDKRGAIKGTATWTEIRVYETYVFDPICRNPFNITDDATNTTYRNLELACVDDNVPLYAMPEVTAVVDRTTNKTVETCVPVLKDGKEFRSLCSGSIVSMSFGWVCSA
;
A
#
# COMPACT_ATOMS: atom_id res chain seq x y z
N MET A 1 14.86 -17.18 56.08
CA MET A 1 14.21 -17.76 54.88
C MET A 1 12.76 -17.33 54.96
N GLN A 2 12.11 -16.64 54.03
CA GLN A 2 12.39 -16.35 52.62
C GLN A 2 11.42 -15.20 52.26
N LEU A 3 11.91 -14.07 51.76
CA LEU A 3 11.07 -12.97 51.25
C LEU A 3 10.50 -13.39 49.88
N SER A 4 9.18 -13.39 49.75
CA SER A 4 8.50 -13.63 48.48
C SER A 4 8.49 -12.34 47.66
N THR A 5 9.36 -12.27 46.66
CA THR A 5 9.34 -11.24 45.61
C THR A 5 8.20 -11.52 44.63
N ILE A 6 7.18 -10.66 44.65
CA ILE A 6 6.15 -10.64 43.62
C ILE A 6 6.74 -9.92 42.41
N LEU A 7 7.13 -10.68 41.39
CA LEU A 7 7.49 -10.15 40.07
C LEU A 7 6.22 -9.63 39.40
N ALA A 8 6.02 -8.31 39.44
CA ALA A 8 5.05 -7.64 38.59
C ALA A 8 5.56 -7.71 37.14
N ALA A 9 4.97 -8.59 36.33
CA ALA A 9 5.22 -8.63 34.91
C ALA A 9 4.49 -7.44 34.26
N SER A 10 5.25 -6.40 33.90
CA SER A 10 4.78 -5.27 33.11
C SER A 10 4.48 -5.74 31.69
N LEU A 11 3.22 -6.07 31.41
CA LEU A 11 2.74 -6.26 30.04
C LEU A 11 2.66 -4.89 29.37
N VAL A 12 3.70 -4.51 28.63
CA VAL A 12 3.61 -3.40 27.68
C VAL A 12 2.71 -3.89 26.56
N ALA A 13 1.43 -3.55 26.63
CA ALA A 13 0.52 -3.72 25.51
C ALA A 13 1.01 -2.81 24.39
N VAL A 14 1.66 -3.40 23.37
CA VAL A 14 1.89 -2.71 22.10
C VAL A 14 0.51 -2.52 21.49
N ALA A 15 -0.08 -1.34 21.70
CA ALA A 15 -1.21 -0.89 20.91
C ALA A 15 -0.75 -0.92 19.46
N HIS A 16 -1.17 -1.95 18.72
CA HIS A 16 -1.00 -1.95 17.29
C HIS A 16 -1.93 -0.85 16.82
N ALA A 17 -1.35 0.29 16.41
CA ALA A 17 -2.12 1.31 15.70
C ALA A 17 -2.78 0.59 14.53
N ILE A 18 -4.11 0.65 14.48
CA ILE A 18 -4.87 0.05 13.40
C ILE A 18 -4.42 0.77 12.14
N LEU A 19 -3.75 0.04 11.25
CA LEU A 19 -3.35 0.57 9.96
C LEU A 19 -4.60 1.07 9.24
N PRO A 20 -4.56 2.29 8.67
CA PRO A 20 -5.59 2.68 7.73
C PRO A 20 -5.55 1.76 6.53
N THR A 21 -6.72 1.57 5.90
CA THR A 21 -6.85 0.86 4.63
C THR A 21 -5.76 1.26 3.65
N ILE A 22 -4.97 0.29 3.21
CA ILE A 22 -3.98 0.47 2.15
C ILE A 22 -4.64 0.08 0.82
N ASN A 23 -4.56 0.99 -0.13
CA ASN A 23 -4.97 0.77 -1.50
C ASN A 23 -3.73 0.61 -2.38
N LEU A 24 -3.76 -0.37 -3.28
CA LEU A 24 -2.66 -0.66 -4.19
C LEU A 24 -3.12 -0.56 -5.64
N GLY A 25 -2.21 -0.16 -6.51
CA GLY A 25 -2.50 -0.07 -7.93
C GLY A 25 -1.28 0.34 -8.72
N SER A 26 -1.53 0.83 -9.94
CA SER A 26 -0.49 1.31 -10.82
C SER A 26 -0.82 2.68 -11.39
N ILE A 27 0.22 3.49 -11.58
CA ILE A 27 0.15 4.67 -12.44
C ILE A 27 0.92 4.42 -13.72
N GLY A 28 0.38 4.91 -14.82
CA GLY A 28 0.99 4.86 -16.14
C GLY A 28 1.56 6.21 -16.52
N TYR A 29 2.75 6.18 -17.10
CA TYR A 29 3.42 7.27 -17.81
C TYR A 29 3.51 6.90 -19.30
N PRO A 30 3.83 7.86 -20.20
CA PRO A 30 3.96 7.56 -21.63
C PRO A 30 4.93 6.41 -21.95
N HIS A 31 5.94 6.17 -21.10
CA HIS A 31 7.01 5.19 -21.34
C HIS A 31 7.25 4.23 -20.18
N GLY A 32 6.31 4.09 -19.25
CA GLY A 32 6.52 3.24 -18.08
C GLY A 32 5.32 3.22 -17.15
N SER A 33 5.44 2.43 -16.09
CA SER A 33 4.45 2.38 -15.01
C SER A 33 5.12 2.29 -13.66
N ARG A 34 4.42 2.75 -12.63
CA ARG A 34 4.86 2.63 -11.24
C ARG A 34 3.79 1.92 -10.45
N PHE A 35 4.18 0.93 -9.67
CA PHE A 35 3.31 0.32 -8.68
C PHE A 35 3.30 1.20 -7.44
N VAL A 36 2.12 1.49 -6.93
CA VAL A 36 1.93 2.50 -5.88
C VAL A 36 1.01 1.99 -4.78
N ALA A 37 1.22 2.51 -3.59
CA ALA A 37 0.30 2.42 -2.48
C ALA A 37 -0.20 3.81 -2.10
N TRP A 38 -1.47 3.88 -1.68
CA TRP A 38 -2.01 5.06 -1.02
C TRP A 38 -3.01 4.74 0.09
N SER A 39 -3.19 5.68 1.01
CA SER A 39 -4.03 5.47 2.20
C SER A 39 -4.38 6.80 2.88
N PRO A 40 -5.54 6.95 3.57
CA PRO A 40 -6.65 5.98 3.68
C PRO A 40 -7.67 5.98 2.53
N PHE A 41 -7.60 6.94 1.60
CA PHE A 41 -8.68 7.15 0.64
C PHE A 41 -8.88 5.98 -0.33
N THR A 42 -10.07 5.38 -0.32
CA THR A 42 -10.44 4.28 -1.21
C THR A 42 -11.38 4.79 -2.31
N PRO A 43 -10.95 4.84 -3.59
CA PRO A 43 -11.80 5.32 -4.66
C PRO A 43 -12.91 4.33 -4.98
N THR A 44 -14.13 4.84 -5.21
CA THR A 44 -15.32 4.05 -5.61
C THR A 44 -15.78 4.40 -7.03
N THR A 45 -15.41 5.59 -7.50
CA THR A 45 -15.72 6.10 -8.84
C THR A 45 -14.46 6.33 -9.67
N THR A 46 -14.62 6.33 -11.00
CA THR A 46 -13.51 6.70 -11.89
C THR A 46 -13.09 8.14 -11.69
N GLN A 47 -14.03 9.04 -11.37
CA GLN A 47 -13.73 10.44 -11.06
C GLN A 47 -12.83 10.56 -9.82
N GLU A 48 -13.13 9.82 -8.75
CA GLU A 48 -12.27 9.77 -7.56
C GLU A 48 -10.89 9.19 -7.89
N LEU A 49 -10.80 8.20 -8.78
CA LEU A 49 -9.52 7.66 -9.24
C LEU A 49 -8.70 8.71 -10.03
N VAL A 50 -9.37 9.52 -10.86
CA VAL A 50 -8.73 10.67 -11.53
C VAL A 50 -8.22 11.67 -10.50
N GLU A 51 -9.01 11.99 -9.46
CA GLU A 51 -8.58 12.92 -8.43
C GLU A 51 -7.35 12.44 -7.66
N VAL A 52 -7.32 11.14 -7.31
CA VAL A 52 -6.16 10.51 -6.66
C VAL A 52 -4.92 10.65 -7.54
N CYS A 53 -5.07 10.40 -8.84
CA CYS A 53 -3.99 10.51 -9.82
C CYS A 53 -3.50 11.95 -10.01
N ASP A 54 -4.40 12.89 -10.28
CA ASP A 54 -4.10 14.28 -10.64
C ASP A 54 -3.50 15.03 -9.45
N LYS A 55 -4.03 14.77 -8.25
CA LYS A 55 -3.54 15.39 -7.02
C LYS A 55 -2.33 14.64 -6.45
N ARG A 56 -1.99 13.46 -6.96
CA ARG A 56 -0.88 12.61 -6.48
C ARG A 56 -0.93 12.42 -4.95
N GLY A 57 -2.13 12.17 -4.43
CA GLY A 57 -2.37 12.08 -2.98
C GLY A 57 -2.69 13.40 -2.27
N ALA A 58 -2.50 14.56 -2.89
CA ALA A 58 -2.90 15.87 -2.33
C ALA A 58 -4.42 16.15 -2.40
N ILE A 59 -5.25 15.12 -2.26
CA ILE A 59 -6.64 15.31 -1.85
C ILE A 59 -6.56 15.79 -0.41
N LYS A 60 -7.05 17.01 -0.11
CA LYS A 60 -7.02 17.57 1.25
C LYS A 60 -7.50 16.51 2.26
N GLY A 61 -6.59 16.03 3.11
CA GLY A 61 -6.89 15.22 4.30
C GLY A 61 -6.95 13.69 4.16
N THR A 62 -6.52 13.05 3.06
CA THR A 62 -6.88 11.62 2.88
C THR A 62 -5.95 10.66 2.10
N ALA A 63 -4.80 11.03 1.50
CA ALA A 63 -4.00 10.04 0.73
C ALA A 63 -2.47 10.26 0.79
N THR A 64 -1.73 9.45 1.57
CA THR A 64 -0.26 9.37 1.42
C THR A 64 0.10 8.51 0.23
N TRP A 65 0.90 9.05 -0.69
CA TRP A 65 1.35 8.36 -1.89
C TRP A 65 2.72 7.72 -1.70
N THR A 66 2.91 6.47 -2.10
CA THR A 66 4.22 5.80 -2.09
C THR A 66 4.42 4.96 -3.33
N GLU A 67 5.54 5.17 -4.01
CA GLU A 67 5.99 4.31 -5.11
C GLU A 67 6.70 3.08 -4.54
N ILE A 68 6.21 1.89 -4.87
CA ILE A 68 6.77 0.60 -4.41
C ILE A 68 7.74 0.05 -5.46
N ARG A 69 7.39 0.18 -6.74
CA ARG A 69 8.25 -0.22 -7.87
C ARG A 69 8.11 0.72 -9.04
N VAL A 70 9.23 1.00 -9.69
CA VAL A 70 9.32 1.87 -10.87
C VAL A 70 9.92 1.08 -12.02
N TYR A 71 9.19 0.98 -13.14
CA TYR A 71 9.67 0.36 -14.37
C TYR A 71 10.26 1.44 -15.30
N GLU A 72 11.34 2.10 -14.86
CA GLU A 72 12.09 3.11 -15.64
C GLU A 72 13.57 3.12 -15.19
N THR A 73 14.21 4.28 -15.01
CA THR A 73 15.63 4.46 -14.68
C THR A 73 16.04 3.99 -13.28
N TYR A 74 15.07 3.64 -12.43
CA TYR A 74 15.27 3.23 -11.04
C TYR A 74 14.54 1.91 -10.82
N VAL A 75 15.16 0.80 -11.21
CA VAL A 75 14.56 -0.53 -11.08
C VAL A 75 14.52 -0.96 -9.61
N PHE A 76 13.33 -1.19 -9.06
CA PHE A 76 13.14 -1.65 -7.67
C PHE A 76 12.60 -3.08 -7.64
N ASP A 77 13.44 -4.02 -8.06
CA ASP A 77 13.14 -5.45 -7.94
C ASP A 77 13.67 -6.02 -6.63
N PRO A 78 12.96 -6.98 -6.02
CA PRO A 78 11.63 -7.50 -6.40
C PRO A 78 10.48 -6.52 -6.05
N ILE A 79 9.27 -6.69 -6.60
CA ILE A 79 8.10 -5.89 -6.16
C ILE A 79 7.56 -6.37 -4.81
N CYS A 80 7.47 -7.69 -4.67
CA CYS A 80 7.10 -8.39 -3.46
C CYS A 80 8.33 -8.43 -2.54
N ARG A 81 8.16 -8.41 -1.22
CA ARG A 81 9.26 -8.33 -0.23
C ARG A 81 10.09 -7.03 -0.23
N ASN A 82 9.88 -6.13 -1.19
CA ASN A 82 10.56 -4.84 -1.19
C ASN A 82 9.92 -3.90 -0.17
N PRO A 83 10.73 -3.33 0.75
CA PRO A 83 10.20 -2.49 1.80
C PRO A 83 9.62 -1.19 1.26
N PHE A 84 8.47 -0.80 1.80
CA PHE A 84 7.89 0.52 1.63
C PHE A 84 7.38 1.05 2.97
N ASN A 85 7.07 2.34 3.00
CA ASN A 85 6.46 3.01 4.15
C ASN A 85 5.16 3.65 3.69
N ILE A 86 4.22 3.85 4.59
CA ILE A 86 3.00 4.61 4.32
C ILE A 86 2.65 5.48 5.52
N THR A 87 2.19 6.69 5.28
CA THR A 87 1.73 7.59 6.33
C THR A 87 0.21 7.64 6.30
N ASP A 88 -0.43 7.51 7.46
CA ASP A 88 -1.84 7.85 7.57
C ASP A 88 -1.99 9.37 7.65
N ASP A 89 -2.68 9.99 6.70
CA ASP A 89 -2.89 11.43 6.75
C ASP A 89 -3.82 11.84 7.90
N ALA A 90 -4.75 10.97 8.33
CA ALA A 90 -5.69 11.28 9.39
C ALA A 90 -5.02 11.35 10.77
N THR A 91 -4.02 10.50 11.00
CA THR A 91 -3.31 10.41 12.30
C THR A 91 -1.87 10.92 12.24
N ASN A 92 -1.35 11.25 11.05
CA ASN A 92 0.05 11.56 10.77
C ASN A 92 1.03 10.47 11.23
N THR A 93 0.56 9.23 11.34
CA THR A 93 1.36 8.07 11.76
C THR A 93 2.02 7.44 10.53
N THR A 94 3.35 7.38 10.50
CA THR A 94 4.07 6.63 9.48
C THR A 94 4.29 5.19 9.90
N TYR A 95 3.67 4.28 9.18
CA TYR A 95 3.94 2.84 9.24
C TYR A 95 5.14 2.54 8.35
N ARG A 96 6.14 1.90 8.94
CA ARG A 96 7.44 1.68 8.31
C ARG A 96 7.71 0.20 8.12
N ASN A 97 8.63 -0.12 7.21
CA ASN A 97 9.08 -1.48 6.95
C ASN A 97 7.92 -2.43 6.60
N LEU A 98 6.99 -1.96 5.77
CA LEU A 98 5.96 -2.82 5.19
C LEU A 98 6.51 -3.51 3.95
N GLU A 99 6.00 -4.68 3.61
CA GLU A 99 6.22 -5.32 2.32
C GLU A 99 4.95 -5.93 1.76
N LEU A 100 4.93 -6.15 0.45
CA LEU A 100 3.88 -6.91 -0.21
C LEU A 100 4.19 -8.40 -0.12
N ALA A 101 3.21 -9.18 0.30
CA ALA A 101 3.19 -10.63 0.10
C ALA A 101 2.37 -10.94 -1.16
N CYS A 102 2.97 -11.71 -2.06
CA CYS A 102 2.38 -12.06 -3.34
C CYS A 102 2.24 -13.58 -3.49
N VAL A 103 1.46 -14.02 -4.47
CA VAL A 103 1.40 -15.43 -4.87
C VAL A 103 2.75 -15.92 -5.42
N ASP A 104 3.43 -15.07 -6.18
CA ASP A 104 4.79 -15.30 -6.69
C ASP A 104 5.65 -14.08 -6.33
N ASP A 105 6.81 -14.32 -5.71
CA ASP A 105 7.78 -13.26 -5.39
C ASP A 105 8.65 -12.89 -6.59
N ASN A 106 8.71 -13.73 -7.64
CA ASN A 106 9.53 -13.54 -8.84
C ASN A 106 8.76 -12.88 -9.99
N VAL A 107 7.99 -11.84 -9.68
CA VAL A 107 7.16 -11.13 -10.68
C VAL A 107 8.04 -10.37 -11.67
N PRO A 108 7.91 -10.63 -12.99
CA PRO A 108 8.64 -9.88 -14.01
C PRO A 108 8.43 -8.36 -13.89
N LEU A 109 9.41 -7.58 -14.36
CA LEU A 109 9.41 -6.11 -14.33
C LEU A 109 8.16 -5.45 -14.93
N TYR A 110 7.66 -6.04 -16.00
CA TYR A 110 6.53 -5.54 -16.78
C TYR A 110 5.19 -6.14 -16.34
N ALA A 111 5.19 -7.07 -15.38
CA ALA A 111 3.99 -7.75 -14.92
C ALA A 111 3.44 -7.12 -13.65
N MET A 112 2.11 -7.14 -13.51
CA MET A 112 1.44 -6.75 -12.27
C MET A 112 1.53 -7.90 -11.27
N PRO A 113 1.91 -7.65 -10.01
CA PRO A 113 1.95 -8.71 -8.99
C PRO A 113 0.54 -9.16 -8.61
N GLU A 114 0.39 -10.41 -8.23
CA GLU A 114 -0.81 -10.88 -7.54
C GLU A 114 -0.61 -10.73 -6.02
N VAL A 115 -0.99 -9.57 -5.49
CA VAL A 115 -0.82 -9.24 -4.07
C VAL A 115 -1.91 -9.90 -3.22
N THR A 116 -1.50 -10.51 -2.11
CA THR A 116 -2.37 -11.20 -1.16
C THR A 116 -2.44 -10.51 0.19
N ALA A 117 -1.39 -9.79 0.59
CA ALA A 117 -1.34 -9.10 1.86
C ALA A 117 -0.27 -8.01 1.90
N VAL A 118 -0.41 -7.11 2.86
CA VAL A 118 0.67 -6.27 3.38
C VAL A 118 1.18 -6.90 4.68
N VAL A 119 2.51 -6.98 4.83
CA VAL A 119 3.18 -7.59 5.97
C VAL A 119 4.09 -6.56 6.63
N ASP A 120 4.08 -6.49 7.96
CA ASP A 120 5.14 -5.79 8.71
C ASP A 120 6.38 -6.69 8.76
N ARG A 121 7.46 -6.24 8.14
CA ARG A 121 8.73 -6.97 8.05
C ARG A 121 9.40 -7.17 9.39
N THR A 122 9.16 -6.26 10.33
CA THR A 122 9.77 -6.30 11.67
C THR A 122 9.22 -7.46 12.47
N THR A 123 7.91 -7.68 12.38
CA THR A 123 7.20 -8.73 13.13
C THR A 123 6.90 -9.97 12.29
N ASN A 124 7.10 -9.89 10.97
CA ASN A 124 6.70 -10.88 9.97
C ASN A 124 5.21 -11.27 10.10
N LYS A 125 4.37 -10.30 10.45
CA LYS A 125 2.92 -10.48 10.59
C LYS A 125 2.19 -9.80 9.45
N THR A 126 1.19 -10.49 8.92
CA THR A 126 0.17 -9.87 8.06
C THR A 126 -0.49 -8.76 8.85
N VAL A 127 -0.46 -7.55 8.29
CA VAL A 127 -1.14 -6.38 8.84
C VAL A 127 -2.44 -6.08 8.13
N GLU A 128 -2.52 -6.38 6.83
CA GLU A 128 -3.75 -6.33 6.04
C GLU A 128 -3.77 -7.45 5.01
N THR A 129 -4.95 -8.03 4.76
CA THR A 129 -5.19 -8.93 3.63
C THR A 129 -5.69 -8.12 2.45
N CYS A 130 -5.21 -8.41 1.24
CA CYS A 130 -5.54 -7.67 0.03
C CYS A 130 -6.39 -8.51 -0.90
N VAL A 131 -7.42 -7.89 -1.50
CA VAL A 131 -8.26 -8.53 -2.51
C VAL A 131 -8.25 -7.73 -3.81
N PRO A 132 -8.28 -8.39 -4.98
CA PRO A 132 -8.29 -7.69 -6.25
C PRO A 132 -9.58 -6.88 -6.42
N VAL A 133 -9.46 -5.69 -6.99
CA VAL A 133 -10.57 -4.80 -7.29
C VAL A 133 -10.86 -4.84 -8.79
N LEU A 134 -12.11 -5.16 -9.13
CA LEU A 134 -12.63 -5.08 -10.49
C LEU A 134 -13.87 -4.19 -10.50
N LYS A 135 -14.01 -3.38 -11.54
CA LYS A 135 -15.21 -2.59 -11.82
C LYS A 135 -15.90 -3.19 -13.04
N ASP A 136 -17.12 -3.69 -12.83
CA ASP A 136 -17.91 -4.38 -13.86
C ASP A 136 -17.15 -5.55 -14.52
N GLY A 137 -16.37 -6.30 -13.73
CA GLY A 137 -15.56 -7.43 -14.18
C GLY A 137 -14.29 -7.05 -14.94
N LYS A 138 -13.92 -5.77 -14.96
CA LYS A 138 -12.72 -5.25 -15.64
C LYS A 138 -11.82 -4.51 -14.67
N GLU A 139 -10.58 -4.25 -15.10
CA GLU A 139 -9.65 -3.40 -14.38
C GLU A 139 -10.30 -2.06 -14.03
N PHE A 140 -10.27 -1.69 -12.75
CA PHE A 140 -10.77 -0.38 -12.33
C PHE A 140 -9.71 0.69 -12.63
N ARG A 141 -9.80 1.28 -13.83
CA ARG A 141 -8.82 2.21 -14.38
C ARG A 141 -9.45 3.49 -14.88
N SER A 142 -8.70 4.60 -14.82
CA SER A 142 -9.05 5.87 -15.46
C SER A 142 -7.83 6.53 -16.10
N LEU A 143 -8.08 7.48 -17.01
CA LEU A 143 -7.06 8.37 -17.56
C LEU A 143 -6.91 9.59 -16.64
N CYS A 144 -5.69 10.08 -16.49
CA CYS A 144 -5.41 11.24 -15.65
C CYS A 144 -5.19 12.49 -16.50
N SER A 145 -5.36 13.67 -15.90
CA SER A 145 -5.11 14.95 -16.56
C SER A 145 -3.66 15.40 -16.33
N GLY A 146 -2.74 14.97 -17.19
CA GLY A 146 -1.36 15.50 -17.18
C GLY A 146 -0.28 14.50 -17.58
N SER A 147 0.88 14.60 -16.91
CA SER A 147 2.05 13.78 -17.23
C SER A 147 1.93 12.32 -16.78
N ILE A 148 1.10 12.05 -15.78
CA ILE A 148 0.57 10.71 -15.53
C ILE A 148 -0.58 10.52 -16.50
N VAL A 149 -0.55 9.46 -17.30
CA VAL A 149 -1.55 9.23 -18.36
C VAL A 149 -2.70 8.35 -17.90
N SER A 150 -2.49 7.52 -16.86
CA SER A 150 -3.55 6.68 -16.31
C SER A 150 -3.26 6.23 -14.89
N MET A 151 -4.30 5.83 -14.18
CA MET A 151 -4.21 5.15 -12.89
C MET A 151 -5.16 3.97 -12.85
N SER A 152 -4.70 2.86 -12.25
CA SER A 152 -5.51 1.69 -11.91
C SER A 152 -5.61 1.54 -10.40
N PHE A 153 -6.76 1.08 -9.92
CA PHE A 153 -6.96 0.59 -8.57
C PHE A 153 -7.08 -0.93 -8.62
N GLY A 154 -6.01 -1.60 -8.19
CA GLY A 154 -5.84 -3.04 -8.38
C GLY A 154 -6.20 -3.87 -7.16
N TRP A 155 -5.92 -3.38 -5.94
CA TRP A 155 -6.23 -4.09 -4.70
C TRP A 155 -6.65 -3.14 -3.59
N VAL A 156 -7.65 -3.56 -2.83
CA VAL A 156 -8.00 -2.96 -1.54
C VAL A 156 -7.51 -3.90 -0.43
N CYS A 157 -6.83 -3.36 0.56
CA CYS A 157 -6.32 -4.12 1.70
C CYS A 157 -7.06 -3.71 2.98
N SER A 158 -7.30 -4.68 3.86
CA SER A 158 -7.95 -4.46 5.15
C SER A 158 -7.47 -5.48 6.19
N ALA A 159 -7.42 -5.06 7.46
CA ALA A 159 -7.07 -5.91 8.61
C ALA A 159 -8.10 -7.02 8.90
#